data_AF-W1Y2H0-F1
#
_entry.id   AF-W1Y2H0-F1
#
_cell.length_a   1.000
_cell.length_b   1.000
_cell.length_c   1.000
_cell.angle_alpha   90.00
_cell.angle_beta   90.00
_cell.angle_gamma   90.00
#
_symmetry.space_group_name_H-M   'P 1'
#
loop_
_entity.id
_entity.type
_entity.pdbx_description
1 polymer ?
#
loop_
_entity_poly.entity_id
_entity_poly.type
_entity_poly.pdbx_seq_one_letter_code
_entity_poly.pdbx_strand_id
1 'polypeptide(L)'
;TPNNAIAFAKIVDEIGLPRGVFNLVLGRGETVGQELAGNPKVAMVSMTGSVSAGEKIMATAAKNITKVCLELGGKAPAIVMDDADLELAVKAIVDS
;
A
#
# COMPACT_ATOMS: atom_id res chain seq x y z
N THR A 1 -3.86 2.03 -11.03
CA THR A 1 -3.87 3.46 -11.41
C THR A 1 -2.43 3.97 -11.55
N PRO A 2 -1.69 3.58 -12.61
CA PRO A 2 -0.25 3.83 -12.66
C PRO A 2 0.15 5.26 -13.06
N ASN A 3 -0.74 6.03 -13.70
CA ASN A 3 -0.38 7.30 -14.35
C ASN A 3 0.19 8.34 -13.37
N ASN A 4 -0.37 8.46 -12.16
CA ASN A 4 0.13 9.41 -11.17
C ASN A 4 1.52 9.01 -10.64
N ALA A 5 1.79 7.72 -10.46
CA ALA A 5 3.11 7.24 -10.07
C ALA A 5 4.15 7.49 -11.17
N ILE A 6 3.77 7.36 -12.45
CA ILE A 6 4.64 7.71 -13.59
C ILE A 6 4.94 9.20 -13.60
N ALA A 7 3.95 10.06 -13.37
CA ALA A 7 4.17 11.50 -13.28
C ALA A 7 5.09 11.87 -12.11
N PHE A 8 4.89 11.26 -10.94
CA PHE A 8 5.76 11.42 -9.79
C PHE A 8 7.20 10.98 -10.07
N ALA A 9 7.39 9.84 -10.74
CA ALA A 9 8.72 9.36 -11.10
C ALA A 9 9.48 10.34 -12.01
N LYS A 10 8.80 11.07 -12.91
CA LYS A 10 9.42 12.14 -13.72
C LYS A 10 9.93 13.28 -12.85
N ILE A 11 9.14 13.71 -11.88
CA ILE A 11 9.56 14.75 -10.91
C ILE A 11 10.76 14.26 -10.10
N VAL A 12 10.77 12.99 -9.69
CA VAL A 12 11.91 12.39 -8.96
C VAL A 12 13.17 12.27 -9.84
N ASP A 13 13.03 12.14 -11.16
CA ASP A 13 14.19 12.15 -12.07
C ASP A 13 14.81 13.55 -12.16
N GLU A 14 13.97 14.60 -12.19
CA GLU A 14 14.40 16.00 -12.28
C GLU A 14 15.24 16.47 -11.08
N ILE A 15 15.06 15.87 -9.89
CA ILE A 15 15.86 16.24 -8.70
C ILE A 15 17.27 15.63 -8.70
N GLY A 16 17.58 14.73 -9.66
CA GLY A 16 18.93 14.19 -9.84
C GLY A 16 19.40 13.22 -8.77
N LEU A 17 18.51 12.35 -8.26
CA LEU A 17 18.92 11.29 -7.32
C LEU A 17 19.98 10.36 -7.95
N PRO A 18 20.91 9.81 -7.14
CA PRO A 18 21.83 8.79 -7.63
C PRO A 18 21.09 7.60 -8.24
N ARG A 19 21.68 7.00 -9.29
CA ARG A 19 21.08 5.86 -9.99
C ARG A 19 20.76 4.72 -9.03
N GLY A 20 19.53 4.20 -9.13
CA GLY A 20 19.07 3.05 -8.35
C GLY A 20 18.46 3.39 -6.99
N VAL A 21 18.49 4.65 -6.53
CA VAL A 21 17.84 5.07 -5.28
C VAL A 21 16.32 4.94 -5.35
N PHE A 22 15.73 5.35 -6.48
CA PHE A 22 14.31 5.18 -6.75
C PHE A 22 14.12 4.39 -8.04
N ASN A 23 13.23 3.41 -8.02
CA ASN A 23 12.87 2.61 -9.19
C ASN A 23 11.35 2.44 -9.20
N LEU A 24 10.70 2.84 -10.30
CA LEU A 24 9.29 2.55 -10.54
C LEU A 24 9.20 1.35 -11.48
N VAL A 25 8.56 0.28 -11.03
CA VAL A 25 8.31 -0.92 -11.85
C VAL A 25 6.81 -1.09 -12.03
N LEU A 26 6.38 -1.26 -13.28
CA LEU A 26 4.98 -1.47 -13.63
C LEU A 26 4.75 -2.95 -13.95
N GLY A 27 3.74 -3.55 -13.35
CA GLY A 27 3.39 -4.93 -13.64
C GLY A 27 2.25 -5.45 -12.77
N ARG A 28 1.92 -6.72 -12.98
CA ARG A 28 0.89 -7.40 -12.20
C ARG A 28 1.44 -7.83 -10.83
N GLY A 29 0.57 -7.89 -9.83
CA GLY A 29 0.94 -8.37 -8.50
C GLY A 29 1.42 -9.83 -8.51
N GLU A 30 0.81 -10.67 -9.35
CA GLU A 30 1.16 -12.10 -9.50
C GLU A 30 2.57 -12.33 -10.03
N THR A 31 3.14 -11.36 -10.76
CA THR A 31 4.48 -11.45 -11.33
C THR A 31 5.45 -10.54 -10.58
N VAL A 32 5.35 -9.23 -10.79
CA VAL A 32 6.26 -8.24 -10.23
C VAL A 32 6.11 -8.15 -8.71
N GLY A 33 4.87 -8.15 -8.20
CA GLY A 33 4.64 -8.07 -6.75
C GLY A 33 5.19 -9.27 -5.99
N GLN A 34 5.04 -10.48 -6.54
CA GLN A 34 5.58 -11.70 -5.93
C GLN A 34 7.11 -11.74 -5.95
N GLU A 35 7.74 -11.31 -7.05
CA GLU A 35 9.20 -11.17 -7.09
C GLU A 35 9.68 -10.17 -6.02
N LEU A 36 9.08 -8.99 -5.93
CA LEU A 36 9.44 -8.00 -4.91
C LEU A 36 9.27 -8.53 -3.47
N ALA A 37 8.26 -9.37 -3.23
CA ALA A 37 8.05 -9.98 -1.91
C ALA A 37 9.04 -11.10 -1.58
N GLY A 38 9.48 -11.86 -2.59
CA GLY A 38 10.31 -13.06 -2.42
C GLY A 38 11.79 -12.89 -2.74
N ASN A 39 12.21 -11.72 -3.23
CA ASN A 39 13.58 -11.49 -3.62
C ASN A 39 14.50 -11.38 -2.37
N PRO A 40 15.57 -12.18 -2.27
CA PRO A 40 16.46 -12.17 -1.10
C PRO A 40 17.25 -10.87 -0.92
N LYS A 41 17.26 -9.97 -1.92
CA LYS A 41 17.88 -8.64 -1.85
C LYS A 41 16.96 -7.59 -1.23
N VAL A 42 15.68 -7.90 -1.00
CA VAL A 42 14.72 -6.97 -0.41
C VAL A 42 14.75 -7.10 1.11
N ALA A 43 15.14 -6.02 1.78
CA ALA A 43 15.20 -5.97 3.25
C ALA A 43 13.83 -5.77 3.91
N MET A 44 12.90 -5.09 3.22
CA MET A 44 11.56 -4.81 3.73
C MET A 44 10.56 -4.66 2.58
N VAL A 45 9.34 -5.16 2.80
CA VAL A 45 8.19 -4.98 1.92
C VAL A 45 7.12 -4.18 2.65
N SER A 46 6.66 -3.10 2.03
CA SER A 46 5.50 -2.33 2.49
C SER A 46 4.39 -2.44 1.46
N MET A 47 3.18 -2.83 1.87
CA MET A 47 2.07 -3.02 0.96
C MET A 47 0.76 -2.53 1.57
N THR A 48 -0.02 -1.81 0.76
CA THR A 48 -1.41 -1.44 1.05
C THR A 48 -2.33 -2.12 0.04
N GLY A 49 -3.35 -2.83 0.50
CA GLY A 49 -4.22 -3.59 -0.39
C GLY A 49 -5.15 -4.57 0.30
N SER A 50 -5.56 -5.60 -0.44
CA SER A 50 -6.49 -6.61 0.09
C SER A 50 -5.81 -7.53 1.10
N VAL A 51 -6.61 -8.04 2.06
CA VAL A 51 -6.15 -9.04 3.03
C VAL A 51 -5.53 -10.25 2.33
N SER A 52 -6.20 -10.77 1.30
CA SER A 52 -5.74 -11.92 0.52
C SER A 52 -4.40 -11.70 -0.20
N ALA A 53 -4.09 -10.47 -0.62
CA ALA A 53 -2.80 -10.14 -1.19
C ALA A 53 -1.73 -10.02 -0.09
N GLY A 54 -2.08 -9.44 1.06
CA GLY A 54 -1.21 -9.32 2.24
C GLY A 54 -0.75 -10.67 2.76
N GLU A 55 -1.67 -11.62 2.92
CA GLU A 55 -1.36 -13.00 3.33
C GLU A 55 -0.35 -13.66 2.39
N LYS A 56 -0.57 -13.52 1.06
CA LYS A 56 0.35 -14.05 0.04
C LYS A 56 1.73 -13.42 0.12
N ILE A 57 1.81 -12.10 0.28
CA ILE A 57 3.08 -11.37 0.42
C ILE A 57 3.80 -11.81 1.69
N MET A 58 3.10 -11.89 2.82
CA MET A 58 3.68 -12.33 4.10
C MET A 58 4.24 -13.75 4.00
N ALA A 59 3.49 -14.68 3.40
CA ALA A 59 3.94 -16.05 3.19
C ALA A 59 5.18 -16.14 2.28
N THR A 60 5.22 -15.34 1.21
CA THR A 60 6.39 -15.29 0.32
C THR A 60 7.61 -14.69 1.00
N ALA A 61 7.44 -13.57 1.71
CA ALA A 61 8.51 -12.86 2.43
C ALA A 61 9.14 -13.69 3.56
N ALA A 62 8.35 -14.59 4.17
CA ALA A 62 8.81 -15.48 5.23
C ALA A 62 9.98 -16.39 4.81
N LYS A 63 10.11 -16.72 3.51
CA LYS A 63 11.22 -17.54 2.99
C LYS A 63 12.60 -16.91 3.24
N ASN A 64 12.66 -15.59 3.31
CA ASN A 64 13.90 -14.83 3.52
C ASN A 64 13.92 -14.11 4.88
N ILE A 65 12.88 -14.28 5.72
CA ILE A 65 12.67 -13.50 6.94
C ILE A 65 12.65 -11.99 6.65
N THR A 66 12.09 -11.60 5.49
CA THR A 66 11.97 -10.20 5.09
C THR A 66 10.93 -9.49 5.95
N LYS A 67 11.25 -8.29 6.45
CA LYS A 67 10.32 -7.47 7.23
C LYS A 67 9.11 -7.07 6.38
N VAL A 68 7.90 -7.22 6.92
CA VAL A 68 6.66 -6.78 6.25
C VAL A 68 5.95 -5.69 7.04
N CYS A 69 5.39 -4.71 6.33
CA CYS A 69 4.42 -3.74 6.84
C CYS A 69 3.18 -3.81 5.94
N LEU A 70 2.03 -4.13 6.52
CA LEU A 70 0.81 -4.43 5.78
C LEU A 70 -0.34 -3.55 6.27
N GLU A 71 -0.79 -2.66 5.41
CA GLU A 71 -1.99 -1.85 5.63
C GLU A 71 -3.13 -2.47 4.82
N LEU A 72 -3.99 -3.22 5.50
CA LEU A 72 -4.99 -4.05 4.86
C LEU A 72 -6.40 -3.49 5.09
N GLY A 73 -7.36 -4.05 4.38
CA GLY A 73 -8.77 -3.67 4.55
C GLY A 73 -9.20 -3.70 6.01
N GLY A 74 -10.04 -2.74 6.38
CA GLY A 74 -10.61 -2.62 7.72
C GLY A 74 -12.13 -2.56 7.67
N LYS A 75 -12.75 -2.81 8.81
CA LYS A 75 -14.15 -2.46 9.05
C LYS A 75 -14.14 -1.34 10.08
N ALA A 76 -14.09 -0.09 9.62
CA ALA A 76 -14.16 1.08 10.48
C ALA A 76 -15.63 1.43 10.74
N PRO A 77 -16.20 1.14 11.92
CA PRO A 77 -17.58 1.46 12.21
C PRO A 77 -17.74 2.96 12.47
N ALA A 78 -18.81 3.54 11.96
CA ALA A 78 -19.34 4.80 12.47
C ALA A 78 -20.38 4.46 13.56
N ILE A 79 -20.17 4.95 14.77
CA ILE A 79 -21.04 4.71 15.93
C ILE A 79 -21.67 6.05 16.32
N VAL A 80 -23.00 6.12 16.33
CA VAL A 80 -23.77 7.31 16.68
C VAL A 80 -24.46 7.05 18.02
N MET A 81 -24.15 7.89 19.01
CA MET A 81 -24.71 7.80 20.37
C MET A 81 -26.04 8.56 20.46
N ASP A 82 -26.80 8.33 21.52
CA ASP A 82 -28.14 8.92 21.73
C ASP A 82 -28.11 10.43 21.96
N ASP A 83 -26.97 10.97 22.40
CA ASP A 83 -26.70 12.39 22.63
C ASP A 83 -25.96 13.08 21.47
N ALA A 84 -25.74 12.37 20.36
CA ALA A 84 -24.99 12.90 19.23
C ALA A 84 -25.75 13.99 18.46
N ASP A 85 -25.02 14.99 17.96
CA ASP A 85 -25.52 15.90 16.93
C ASP A 85 -25.76 15.10 15.63
N LEU A 86 -27.04 14.87 15.31
CA LEU A 86 -27.43 14.04 14.18
C LEU A 86 -27.08 14.66 12.83
N GLU A 87 -27.14 15.99 12.70
CA GLU A 87 -26.81 16.66 11.44
C GLU A 87 -25.31 16.54 11.14
N LEU A 88 -24.48 16.74 12.17
CA LEU A 88 -23.03 16.51 12.06
C LEU A 88 -22.71 15.05 11.76
N ALA A 89 -23.36 14.11 12.46
CA ALA A 89 -23.14 12.68 12.27
C ALA A 89 -23.49 12.23 10.84
N VAL A 90 -24.65 12.65 10.32
CA VAL A 90 -25.07 12.36 8.93
C VAL A 90 -24.06 12.90 7.94
N LYS A 91 -23.66 14.17 8.07
CA LYS A 91 -22.70 14.78 7.15
C LYS A 91 -21.37 14.02 7.16
N ALA A 92 -20.82 13.73 8.34
CA ALA A 92 -19.54 13.05 8.46
C ALA A 92 -19.55 11.63 7.87
N ILE A 93 -20.65 10.89 8.05
CA ILE A 93 -20.79 9.51 7.54
C ILE A 93 -20.97 9.48 6.01
N VAL A 94 -21.66 10.47 5.43
CA VAL A 94 -21.83 10.54 3.97
C VAL A 94 -20.55 10.98 3.27
N ASP A 95 -19.78 11.87 3.88
CA ASP A 95 -18.55 12.43 3.31
C ASP A 95 -17.32 11.51 3.48
N SER A 96 -17.40 10.47 4.32
CA SER A 96 -16.27 9.59 4.67
C SER A 96 -15.90 8.54 3.63
#